data_AF-A0AAE1R135-F1
#
_entry.id   AF-A0AAE1R135-F1
#
_cell.length_a   1.000
_cell.length_b   1.000
_cell.length_c   1.000
_cell.angle_alpha   90.00
_cell.angle_beta   90.00
_cell.angle_gamma   90.00
#
_symmetry.space_group_name_H-M   'P 1'
#
loop_
_entity.id
_entity.type
_entity.pdbx_description
1 polymer ?
#
loop_
_entity_poly.entity_id
_entity_poly.type
_entity_poly.pdbx_seq_one_letter_code
_entity_poly.pdbx_strand_id
1 'polypeptide(L)'
;MVIGTIFGQRRGGHVWFCAQHDRLNTKPSLLLELSIPTTTLIEEMRCGLVRIALESTDLELNNCPLHLIPMWTLFCNGRKTGFAVRRRATQQTRLMLKTMQSMTIGAGVIPSGLVSGTACEDVLYMRANYECIIGGADSESFHLINPDEGPGQEFSIFLLRSK
;
A
#
# COMPACT_ATOMS: atom_id res chain seq x y z
N MET A 1 4.91 0.25 -14.94
CA MET A 1 5.60 0.05 -13.64
C MET A 1 5.37 1.28 -12.78
N VAL A 2 5.10 1.08 -11.49
CA VAL A 2 4.94 2.14 -10.48
C VAL A 2 5.80 1.84 -9.26
N ILE A 3 6.04 2.83 -8.41
CA ILE A 3 6.77 2.64 -7.16
C ILE A 3 5.74 2.51 -6.04
N GLY A 4 5.70 1.32 -5.44
CA GLY A 4 4.84 1.03 -4.30
C GLY A 4 5.63 1.15 -3.00
N THR A 5 5.05 1.79 -1.98
CA THR A 5 5.57 1.80 -0.61
C THR A 5 4.50 1.28 0.33
N ILE A 6 4.79 0.18 1.01
CA ILE A 6 4.04 -0.31 2.15
C ILE A 6 4.70 0.22 3.40
N PHE A 7 3.93 0.77 4.33
CA PHE A 7 4.49 1.27 5.59
C PHE A 7 3.48 1.18 6.73
N GLY A 8 3.96 1.20 7.96
CA GLY A 8 3.11 1.15 9.15
C GLY A 8 3.94 1.23 10.42
N GLN A 9 3.30 1.66 11.51
CA GLN A 9 3.96 1.65 12.83
C GLN A 9 4.08 0.22 13.33
N ARG A 10 5.21 -0.10 13.97
CA ARG A 10 5.50 -1.45 14.45
C ARG A 10 4.48 -1.96 15.47
N ARG A 11 3.98 -1.10 16.34
CA ARG A 11 3.03 -1.45 17.42
C ARG A 11 1.75 -0.63 17.29
N GLY A 12 0.60 -1.29 17.28
CA GLY A 12 -0.72 -0.66 17.28
C GLY A 12 -1.11 0.09 16.00
N GLY A 13 -0.24 0.12 14.97
CA GLY A 13 -0.51 0.80 13.71
C GLY A 13 -1.16 -0.07 12.65
N HIS A 14 -1.91 0.59 11.77
CA HIS A 14 -2.43 0.04 10.52
C HIS A 14 -1.37 0.06 9.42
N VAL A 15 -1.52 -0.85 8.46
CA VAL A 15 -0.73 -0.87 7.23
C VAL A 15 -1.23 0.20 6.27
N TRP A 16 -0.32 0.87 5.59
CA TRP A 16 -0.59 1.80 4.51
C TRP A 16 0.05 1.32 3.23
N PHE A 17 -0.66 1.48 2.12
CA PHE A 17 -0.11 1.30 0.78
C PHE A 17 -0.15 2.61 0.01
N CYS A 18 0.97 2.93 -0.61
CA CYS A 18 1.19 4.15 -1.38
C CYS A 18 1.73 3.78 -2.76
N ALA A 19 1.13 4.30 -3.83
CA ALA A 19 1.65 4.18 -5.19
C ALA A 19 2.08 5.54 -5.75
N GLN A 20 3.29 5.60 -6.31
CA GLN A 20 3.88 6.78 -6.94
C GLN A 20 4.29 6.43 -8.38
N HIS A 21 3.98 7.31 -9.33
CA HIS A 21 4.49 7.20 -10.71
C HIS A 21 5.93 7.72 -10.82
N ASP A 22 6.26 8.73 -10.01
CA ASP A 22 7.60 9.33 -9.93
C ASP A 22 8.05 9.35 -8.46
N ARG A 23 9.25 8.84 -8.18
CA ARG A 23 9.84 8.82 -6.83
C ARG A 23 10.04 10.21 -6.25
N LEU A 24 10.26 11.22 -7.08
CA LEU A 24 10.47 12.61 -6.66
C LEU A 24 9.15 13.31 -6.31
N ASN A 25 8.02 12.78 -6.78
CA ASN A 25 6.71 13.32 -6.49
C ASN A 25 6.18 12.81 -5.15
N THR A 26 6.25 13.66 -4.12
CA THR A 26 5.75 13.33 -2.77
C THR A 26 4.23 13.24 -2.67
N LYS A 27 3.49 13.58 -3.73
CA LYS A 27 2.04 13.38 -3.82
C LYS A 27 1.75 12.06 -4.54
N PRO A 28 1.39 10.98 -3.82
CA PRO A 28 1.10 9.71 -4.43
C PRO A 28 -0.18 9.75 -5.26
N SER A 29 -0.26 8.90 -6.30
CA SER A 29 -1.48 8.72 -7.09
C SER A 29 -2.54 7.95 -6.31
N LEU A 30 -2.12 7.03 -5.45
CA LEU A 30 -2.99 6.24 -4.58
C LEU A 30 -2.39 6.14 -3.17
N LEU A 31 -3.21 6.37 -2.15
CA LEU A 31 -2.85 6.18 -0.75
C LEU A 31 -4.02 5.54 -0.02
N LEU A 32 -3.77 4.34 0.51
CA LEU A 32 -4.76 3.51 1.17
C LEU A 32 -4.29 3.17 2.58
N GLU A 33 -5.16 3.40 3.54
CA GLU A 33 -5.04 2.90 4.90
C GLU A 33 -5.79 1.58 4.98
N LEU A 34 -5.09 0.50 5.31
CA LEU A 34 -5.62 -0.85 5.38
C LEU A 34 -5.86 -1.18 6.85
N SER A 35 -7.05 -1.69 7.20
CA SER A 35 -7.37 -2.15 8.57
C SER A 35 -6.58 -3.38 9.04
N ILE A 36 -5.52 -3.78 8.33
CA ILE A 36 -4.59 -4.83 8.72
C ILE A 36 -3.57 -4.26 9.72
N PRO A 37 -3.38 -4.86 10.91
CA PRO A 37 -2.26 -4.51 11.79
C PRO A 37 -0.91 -4.79 11.12
N THR A 38 0.06 -3.90 11.30
CA THR A 38 1.41 -4.09 10.73
C THR A 38 2.04 -5.44 11.11
N THR A 39 1.83 -5.88 12.35
CA THR A 39 2.33 -7.18 12.84
C THR A 39 1.73 -8.37 12.08
N THR A 40 0.43 -8.33 11.81
CA THR A 40 -0.28 -9.37 11.05
C THR A 40 0.23 -9.45 9.62
N LEU A 41 0.46 -8.30 8.96
CA LEU A 41 1.02 -8.32 7.62
C LEU A 41 2.44 -8.91 7.58
N ILE A 42 3.28 -8.57 8.57
CA ILE A 42 4.64 -9.13 8.68
C ILE A 42 4.58 -10.65 8.83
N GLU A 43 3.62 -11.17 9.59
CA GLU A 43 3.41 -12.61 9.74
C GLU A 43 2.98 -13.27 8.42
N GLU A 44 2.03 -12.67 7.70
CA GLU A 44 1.60 -13.18 6.38
C GLU A 44 2.75 -13.13 5.35
N MET A 45 3.60 -12.10 5.39
CA MET A 45 4.79 -12.00 4.54
C MET A 45 5.81 -13.11 4.81
N ARG A 46 5.91 -13.65 6.04
CA ARG A 46 6.80 -14.79 6.34
C ARG A 46 6.37 -16.08 5.62
N CYS A 47 5.10 -16.19 5.23
CA CYS A 47 4.59 -17.30 4.45
C CYS A 47 4.92 -17.18 2.95
N GLY A 48 5.55 -16.08 2.52
CA GLY A 48 6.03 -15.87 1.14
C GLY A 48 4.96 -15.39 0.15
N LEU A 49 3.67 -15.48 0.48
CA LEU A 49 2.56 -15.08 -0.39
C LEU A 49 1.54 -14.21 0.34
N VAL A 50 1.30 -13.01 -0.17
CA VAL A 50 0.28 -12.08 0.32
C VAL A 50 -0.52 -11.48 -0.84
N ARG A 51 -1.83 -11.71 -0.82
CA ARG A 51 -2.79 -11.14 -1.78
C ARG A 51 -3.83 -10.31 -1.02
N ILE A 52 -3.85 -9.02 -1.30
CA ILE A 52 -4.83 -8.09 -0.74
C ILE A 52 -5.84 -7.77 -1.83
N ALA A 53 -7.11 -8.12 -1.64
CA ALA A 53 -8.18 -7.72 -2.53
C ALA A 53 -9.03 -6.64 -1.86
N LEU A 54 -9.26 -5.56 -2.59
CA LEU A 54 -10.06 -4.40 -2.21
C LEU A 54 -11.27 -4.36 -3.12
N GLU A 55 -12.43 -4.67 -2.56
CA GLU A 55 -13.68 -4.81 -3.30
C GLU A 55 -14.64 -3.66 -2.98
N SER A 56 -15.21 -3.07 -4.03
CA SER A 56 -16.31 -2.12 -3.93
C SER A 56 -17.56 -2.71 -4.58
N THR A 57 -18.67 -2.71 -3.85
CA THR A 57 -19.99 -3.16 -4.31
C THR A 57 -20.98 -1.99 -4.40
N ASP A 58 -20.48 -0.75 -4.31
CA ASP A 58 -21.32 0.44 -4.31
C ASP A 58 -21.66 0.83 -5.75
N LEU A 59 -22.92 0.61 -6.13
CA LEU A 59 -23.45 0.89 -7.45
C LEU A 59 -23.39 2.39 -7.81
N GLU A 60 -23.43 3.28 -6.82
CA GLU A 60 -23.32 4.73 -7.03
C GLU A 60 -21.91 5.14 -7.48
N LEU A 61 -20.91 4.27 -7.23
CA LEU A 61 -19.52 4.48 -7.60
C LEU A 61 -19.11 3.76 -8.90
N ASN A 62 -20.08 3.24 -9.67
CA ASN A 62 -19.83 2.49 -10.91
C ASN A 62 -19.08 3.30 -11.97
N ASN A 63 -19.30 4.62 -12.03
CA ASN A 63 -18.61 5.50 -12.99
C ASN A 63 -17.40 6.23 -12.40
N CYS A 64 -17.12 6.04 -11.11
CA CYS A 64 -15.99 6.68 -10.44
C CYS A 64 -14.68 5.98 -10.87
N PRO A 65 -13.55 6.66 -11.14
CA PRO A 65 -12.28 5.97 -11.30
C PRO A 65 -11.94 5.15 -10.04
N LEU A 66 -11.38 3.94 -10.18
CA LEU A 66 -11.08 3.07 -9.03
C LEU A 66 -10.27 3.80 -7.96
N HIS A 67 -9.22 4.52 -8.35
CA HIS A 67 -8.38 5.29 -7.42
C HIS A 67 -9.13 6.38 -6.64
N LEU A 68 -10.35 6.74 -7.06
CA LEU A 68 -11.17 7.73 -6.39
C LEU A 68 -12.15 7.16 -5.37
N ILE A 69 -12.41 5.84 -5.37
CA ILE A 69 -13.31 5.17 -4.44
C ILE A 69 -12.82 5.39 -2.98
N PRO A 70 -13.68 5.91 -2.09
CA PRO A 70 -13.28 6.34 -0.76
C PRO A 70 -13.06 5.17 0.22
N MET A 71 -13.78 4.07 0.05
CA MET A 71 -13.78 2.94 0.97
C MET A 71 -13.94 1.63 0.21
N TRP A 72 -13.25 0.60 0.69
CA TRP A 72 -13.24 -0.74 0.12
C TRP A 72 -13.43 -1.78 1.20
N THR A 73 -14.10 -2.88 0.85
CA THR A 73 -14.03 -4.10 1.65
C THR A 73 -12.67 -4.76 1.42
N LEU A 74 -11.97 -5.08 2.50
CA LEU A 74 -10.63 -5.62 2.45
C LEU A 74 -10.63 -7.12 2.75
N PHE A 75 -10.02 -7.86 1.83
CA PHE A 75 -9.70 -9.27 1.97
C PHE A 75 -8.18 -9.46 1.93
N CYS A 76 -7.65 -10.25 2.86
CA CYS A 76 -6.24 -10.65 2.90
C CYS A 76 -6.18 -12.17 2.75
N ASN A 77 -5.49 -12.66 1.73
CA ASN A 77 -5.37 -14.09 1.42
C ASN A 77 -6.74 -14.81 1.38
N GLY A 78 -7.74 -14.15 0.79
CA GLY A 78 -9.13 -14.65 0.67
C GLY A 78 -10.01 -14.50 1.91
N ARG A 79 -9.46 -14.04 3.05
CA ARG A 79 -10.23 -13.81 4.29
C ARG A 79 -10.62 -12.34 4.40
N LYS A 80 -11.92 -12.07 4.62
CA LYS A 80 -12.40 -10.72 4.94
C LYS A 80 -11.79 -10.27 6.27
N THR A 81 -10.98 -9.23 6.23
CA THR A 81 -10.23 -8.74 7.41
C THR A 81 -10.60 -7.33 7.82
N GLY A 82 -11.35 -6.60 6.98
CA GLY A 82 -11.96 -5.32 7.38
C GLY A 82 -12.24 -4.43 6.18
N PHE A 83 -11.76 -3.19 6.27
CA PHE A 83 -11.89 -2.17 5.23
C PHE A 83 -10.54 -1.55 4.84
N ALA A 84 -10.46 -1.00 3.64
CA ALA A 84 -9.44 -0.03 3.27
C ALA A 84 -10.08 1.33 3.03
N VAL A 85 -9.42 2.40 3.47
CA VAL A 85 -9.90 3.76 3.27
C VAL A 85 -8.88 4.53 2.46
N ARG A 86 -9.37 5.19 1.41
CA ARG A 86 -8.55 6.12 0.64
C ARG A 86 -8.28 7.36 1.46
N ARG A 87 -7.01 7.76 1.53
CA ARG A 87 -6.56 8.95 2.26
C ARG A 87 -5.89 9.95 1.34
N ARG A 88 -5.91 11.22 1.74
CA ARG A 88 -5.06 12.25 1.14
C ARG A 88 -3.73 12.25 1.87
N ALA A 89 -2.63 12.41 1.13
CA ALA A 89 -1.31 12.49 1.75
C ALA A 89 -1.23 13.69 2.71
N THR A 90 -0.86 13.42 3.96
CA THR A 90 -0.60 14.46 4.96
C THR A 90 0.81 15.01 4.79
N GLN A 91 1.17 16.08 5.52
CA GLN A 91 2.54 16.58 5.52
C GLN A 91 3.54 15.53 6.01
N GLN A 92 3.16 14.74 7.02
CA GLN A 92 3.97 13.64 7.54
C GLN A 92 4.21 12.57 6.47
N THR A 93 3.17 12.13 5.75
CA THR A 93 3.33 11.17 4.65
C THR A 93 4.24 11.73 3.56
N ARG A 94 4.10 13.01 3.19
CA ARG A 94 4.98 13.65 2.19
C ARG A 94 6.44 13.68 2.64
N LEU A 95 6.71 13.99 3.91
CA LEU A 95 8.07 14.02 4.46
C LEU A 95 8.70 12.63 4.50
N MET A 96 7.91 11.61 4.86
CA MET A 96 8.33 10.22 4.81
C MET A 96 8.72 9.81 3.37
N LEU A 97 7.85 10.09 2.39
CA LEU A 97 8.14 9.79 0.98
C LEU A 97 9.35 10.56 0.46
N LYS A 98 9.54 11.81 0.89
CA LYS A 98 10.72 12.63 0.55
C LYS A 98 12.01 12.01 1.08
N THR A 99 11.99 11.42 2.27
CA THR A 99 13.15 10.75 2.87
C THR A 99 13.61 9.55 2.02
N MET A 100 12.68 8.92 1.29
CA MET A 100 12.95 7.78 0.41
C MET A 100 13.19 8.15 -1.06
N GLN A 101 13.22 9.45 -1.43
CA GLN A 101 13.22 9.88 -2.83
C GLN A 101 14.45 9.41 -3.63
N SER A 102 15.57 9.15 -2.95
CA SER A 102 16.81 8.63 -3.56
C SER A 102 16.78 7.12 -3.80
N MET A 103 15.76 6.42 -3.33
CA MET A 103 15.63 4.96 -3.40
C MET A 103 14.45 4.55 -4.28
N THR A 104 14.63 3.49 -5.06
CA THR A 104 13.56 2.83 -5.81
C THR A 104 13.11 1.54 -5.14
N ILE A 105 14.05 0.82 -4.53
CA ILE A 105 13.81 -0.43 -3.81
C ILE A 105 14.53 -0.36 -2.46
N GLY A 106 13.88 -0.81 -1.39
CA GLY A 106 14.46 -0.90 -0.06
C GLY A 106 13.42 -1.18 1.02
N ALA A 107 13.84 -1.84 2.09
CA ALA A 107 13.03 -2.05 3.28
C ALA A 107 13.81 -1.58 4.51
N GLY A 108 13.12 -1.05 5.52
CA GLY A 108 13.78 -0.56 6.71
C GLY A 108 12.86 0.11 7.70
N VAL A 109 13.47 0.89 8.58
CA VAL A 109 12.81 1.59 9.68
C VAL A 109 13.12 3.08 9.56
N ILE A 110 12.10 3.92 9.58
CA ILE A 110 12.23 5.37 9.70
C ILE A 110 11.95 5.75 11.15
N PRO A 111 12.93 6.32 11.86
CA PRO A 111 12.72 6.82 13.22
C PRO A 111 11.66 7.92 13.25
N SER A 112 10.73 7.85 14.19
CA SER A 112 9.62 8.84 14.29
C SER A 112 10.11 10.29 14.37
N GLY A 113 11.25 10.52 15.04
CA GLY A 113 11.83 11.85 15.21
C GLY A 113 12.12 12.57 13.89
N LEU A 114 12.32 11.84 12.79
CA LEU A 114 12.58 12.40 11.47
C LEU A 114 11.30 12.84 10.72
N VAL A 115 10.13 12.29 11.10
CA VAL A 115 8.87 12.47 10.38
C VAL A 115 7.83 13.29 11.13
N SER A 116 7.80 13.22 12.47
CA SER A 116 6.72 13.82 13.26
C SER A 116 7.17 14.79 14.34
N GLY A 117 8.48 14.91 14.62
CA GLY A 117 9.01 15.78 15.68
C GLY A 117 8.54 15.42 17.11
N THR A 118 7.76 14.35 17.25
CA THR A 118 7.22 13.80 18.50
C THR A 118 7.74 12.37 18.70
N ALA A 119 7.75 11.93 19.96
CA ALA A 119 8.08 10.55 20.34
C ALA A 119 6.92 9.60 19.94
N CYS A 120 6.74 9.41 18.63
CA CYS A 120 5.91 8.34 18.09
C CYS A 120 6.76 7.08 17.87
N GLU A 121 6.08 5.96 17.63
CA GLU A 121 6.74 4.70 17.29
C GLU A 121 7.39 4.76 15.90
N ASP A 122 8.45 3.98 15.73
CA ASP A 122 9.17 3.85 14.47
C ASP A 122 8.26 3.30 13.36
N VAL A 123 8.47 3.83 12.15
CA VAL A 123 7.71 3.45 10.95
C VAL A 123 8.51 2.41 10.18
N LEU A 124 7.97 1.20 10.07
CA LEU A 124 8.48 0.17 9.18
C LEU A 124 8.03 0.47 7.76
N TYR A 125 8.90 0.23 6.78
CA TYR A 125 8.54 0.38 5.37
C TYR A 125 9.19 -0.66 4.47
N MET A 126 8.52 -0.91 3.34
CA MET A 126 9.03 -1.64 2.20
C MET A 126 8.64 -0.87 0.94
N ARG A 127 9.64 -0.43 0.18
CA ARG A 127 9.51 0.28 -1.09
C ARG A 127 10.06 -0.61 -2.20
N ALA A 128 9.33 -0.72 -3.30
CA ALA A 128 9.74 -1.53 -4.44
C ALA A 128 9.06 -1.08 -5.73
N ASN A 129 9.49 -1.66 -6.84
CA ASN A 129 8.79 -1.54 -8.11
C ASN A 129 7.62 -2.52 -8.15
N TYR A 130 6.51 -2.05 -8.72
CA TYR A 130 5.32 -2.84 -8.93
C TYR A 130 4.94 -2.80 -10.40
N GLU A 131 4.58 -3.95 -10.93
CA GLU A 131 3.84 -4.03 -12.17
C GLU A 131 2.41 -3.59 -11.89
N CYS A 132 1.93 -2.59 -12.64
CA CYS A 132 0.55 -2.13 -12.55
C CYS A 132 -0.18 -2.62 -13.79
N ILE A 133 -1.25 -3.41 -13.59
CA ILE A 133 -2.04 -4.02 -14.65
C ILE A 133 -3.45 -3.44 -14.55
N ILE A 134 -3.91 -2.81 -15.63
CA ILE A 134 -5.26 -2.27 -15.74
C ILE A 134 -6.11 -3.30 -16.48
N GLY A 135 -6.99 -3.99 -15.76
CA GLY A 135 -7.94 -4.96 -16.30
C GLY A 135 -9.21 -4.34 -16.91
N GLY A 136 -9.37 -3.02 -16.79
CA GLY A 136 -10.48 -2.25 -17.33
C GLY A 136 -10.91 -1.13 -16.40
N ALA A 137 -12.14 -0.63 -16.55
CA ALA A 137 -12.71 0.38 -15.67
C ALA A 137 -13.01 -0.13 -14.25
N ASP A 138 -13.13 -1.47 -14.11
CA ASP A 138 -13.59 -2.14 -12.89
C ASP A 138 -12.49 -2.97 -12.20
N SER A 139 -11.30 -3.07 -12.81
CA SER A 139 -10.20 -3.87 -12.25
C SER A 139 -8.84 -3.24 -12.49
N GLU A 140 -8.03 -3.16 -11.44
CA GLU A 140 -6.62 -2.79 -11.50
C GLU A 140 -5.84 -3.55 -10.43
N SER A 141 -4.61 -3.94 -10.72
CA SER A 141 -3.76 -4.66 -9.78
C SER A 141 -2.32 -4.17 -9.76
N PHE A 142 -1.68 -4.32 -8.60
CA PHE A 142 -0.28 -4.01 -8.36
C PHE A 142 0.42 -5.28 -7.91
N HIS A 143 1.42 -5.73 -8.67
CA HIS A 143 2.20 -6.93 -8.37
C HIS A 143 3.64 -6.54 -8.06
N LEU A 144 4.16 -6.97 -6.91
CA LEU A 144 5.54 -6.71 -6.52
C LEU A 144 6.50 -7.35 -7.54
N ILE A 145 7.41 -6.54 -8.08
CA ILE A 145 8.50 -7.02 -8.94
C ILE A 145 9.68 -7.36 -8.04
N ASN A 146 9.98 -8.65 -7.92
CA ASN A 146 11.15 -9.12 -7.21
C ASN A 146 12.41 -8.84 -8.05
N PRO A 147 13.44 -8.19 -7.49
CA PRO A 147 14.69 -7.93 -8.22
C PRO A 147 15.53 -9.20 -8.43
N ASP A 148 15.30 -10.26 -7.64
CA ASP A 148 16.05 -11.52 -7.68
C ASP A 148 15.19 -12.67 -8.27
N GLU A 149 15.81 -13.58 -9.04
CA GLU A 149 15.17 -14.77 -9.65
C GLU A 149 14.84 -15.91 -8.66
N GLY A 150 14.97 -15.68 -7.34
CA GLY A 150 14.71 -16.68 -6.30
C GLY A 150 13.22 -16.86 -5.98
N PRO A 151 12.88 -17.71 -4.98
CA PRO A 151 11.54 -17.73 -4.37
C PRO A 151 11.33 -16.40 -3.62
N GLY A 152 10.99 -15.36 -4.38
CA GLY A 152 10.81 -14.00 -3.91
C GLY A 152 9.49 -13.83 -3.18
N GLN A 153 9.33 -12.71 -2.49
CA GLN A 153 8.06 -12.33 -1.87
C GLN A 153 7.02 -12.16 -2.97
N GLU A 154 5.96 -12.98 -2.98
CA GLU A 154 4.78 -12.70 -3.78
C GLU A 154 3.89 -11.77 -2.97
N PHE A 155 3.79 -10.51 -3.41
CA PHE A 155 2.87 -9.54 -2.82
C PHE A 155 2.06 -8.89 -3.93
N SER A 156 0.74 -8.85 -3.78
CA SER A 156 -0.15 -8.23 -4.76
C SER A 156 -1.34 -7.54 -4.11
N ILE A 157 -1.76 -6.42 -4.70
CA ILE A 157 -2.97 -5.68 -4.31
C ILE A 157 -3.89 -5.59 -5.52
N PHE A 158 -5.16 -5.90 -5.33
CA PHE A 158 -6.21 -5.86 -6.36
C PHE A 158 -7.26 -4.83 -5.96
N LEU A 159 -7.61 -3.95 -6.87
CA LEU A 159 -8.76 -3.04 -6.79
C LEU A 159 -9.83 -3.61 -7.71
N LEU A 160 -10.95 -4.01 -7.15
CA LEU A 160 -12.02 -4.68 -7.87
C LEU A 160 -13.35 -3.99 -7.58
N ARG A 161 -14.05 -3.58 -8.64
CA ARG A 161 -15.46 -3.21 -8.56
C ARG A 161 -16.30 -4.42 -8.94
N SER A 162 -17.19 -4.83 -8.04
CA SER A 162 -18.21 -5.83 -8.35
C SER A 162 -19.32 -5.19 -9.17
N LYS A 163 -19.80 -5.89 -10.20
CA LYS A 163 -20.99 -5.52 -10.98
C LYS A 163 -22.26 -6.02 -10.34
#